data_AF-A0A967IAQ4-F1
#
_entry.id   AF-A0A967IAQ4-F1
#
_cell.length_a   1.000
_cell.length_b   1.000
_cell.length_c   1.000
_cell.angle_alpha   90.00
_cell.angle_beta   90.00
_cell.angle_gamma   90.00
#
_symmetry.space_group_name_H-M   'P 1'
#
loop_
_entity.id
_entity.type
_entity.pdbx_description
1 polymer ?
#
loop_
_entity_poly.entity_id
_entity_poly.type
_entity_poly.pdbx_seq_one_letter_code
_entity_poly.pdbx_strand_id
1 'polypeptide(L)'
;MTGDSSQPPIKRDGFATRNMPGENLRGADLHGSDLREFNLFGADLAEADLRRASLNSAKAQRADFRKARLDGADLTGADLRKADLTDAQLDGAELQG
;
A
#
# COMPACT_ATOMS: atom_id res chain seq x y z
N MET A 1 18.71 0.24 7.34
CA MET A 1 18.65 0.39 5.87
C MET A 1 17.76 1.59 5.62
N THR A 2 18.36 2.77 5.52
CA THR A 2 17.66 4.06 5.39
C THR A 2 17.41 4.33 3.91
N GLY A 3 16.18 4.72 3.62
CA GLY A 3 15.58 4.81 2.29
C GLY A 3 16.40 5.59 1.28
N ASP A 4 16.79 4.87 0.23
CA ASP A 4 16.74 5.42 -1.11
C ASP A 4 15.26 5.42 -1.52
N SER A 5 14.67 6.61 -1.61
CA SER A 5 13.27 6.85 -1.99
C SER A 5 13.02 6.66 -3.49
N SER A 6 13.74 5.72 -4.13
CA SER A 6 13.59 5.35 -5.54
C SER A 6 13.56 3.83 -5.73
N GLN A 7 12.94 3.09 -4.80
CA GLN A 7 12.68 1.69 -5.05
C GLN A 7 11.76 1.54 -6.27
N PRO A 8 12.12 0.68 -7.25
CA PRO A 8 11.27 0.47 -8.40
C PRO A 8 9.91 -0.07 -7.94
N PRO A 9 8.83 0.24 -8.66
CA PRO A 9 7.50 -0.24 -8.31
C PRO A 9 7.52 -1.76 -8.14
N ILE A 10 6.88 -2.25 -7.10
CA ILE A 10 6.79 -3.69 -6.83
C ILE A 10 5.95 -4.29 -7.96
N LYS A 11 6.58 -5.11 -8.79
CA LYS A 11 5.92 -5.86 -9.86
C LYS A 11 5.81 -7.32 -9.45
N ARG A 12 4.70 -7.96 -9.81
CA ARG A 12 4.47 -9.40 -9.56
C ARG A 12 5.59 -10.32 -10.03
N ASP A 13 6.39 -9.88 -10.99
CA ASP A 13 7.43 -10.69 -11.62
C ASP A 13 8.83 -10.52 -10.99
N GLY A 14 8.98 -9.67 -9.97
CA GLY A 14 10.28 -9.27 -9.45
C GLY A 14 10.49 -9.60 -7.98
N PHE A 15 10.78 -10.87 -7.65
CA PHE A 15 11.36 -11.36 -6.37
C PHE A 15 10.71 -10.95 -5.03
N ALA A 16 9.70 -10.07 -5.01
CA ALA A 16 9.03 -9.61 -3.80
C ALA A 16 8.10 -10.70 -3.28
N THR A 17 8.29 -11.07 -2.01
CA THR A 17 7.40 -12.00 -1.33
C THR A 17 6.06 -11.29 -1.08
N ARG A 18 4.93 -11.99 -1.29
CA ARG A 18 3.58 -11.48 -0.96
C ARG A 18 3.31 -11.39 0.56
N ASN A 19 4.36 -11.27 1.36
CA ASN A 19 4.31 -11.34 2.81
C ASN A 19 5.24 -10.29 3.42
N MET A 20 4.64 -9.15 3.78
CA MET A 20 5.29 -7.95 4.32
C MET A 20 4.61 -7.48 5.63
N PRO A 21 4.29 -8.38 6.59
CA PRO A 21 3.61 -7.96 7.81
C PRO A 21 4.53 -7.11 8.68
N GLY A 22 4.04 -5.94 9.12
CA GLY A 22 4.81 -5.03 9.97
C GLY A 22 6.02 -4.39 9.30
N GLU A 23 6.16 -4.49 7.98
CA GLU A 23 7.28 -3.89 7.26
C GLU A 23 7.20 -2.36 7.30
N ASN A 24 8.37 -1.72 7.35
CA ASN A 24 8.48 -0.27 7.31
C ASN A 24 8.64 0.19 5.86
N LEU A 25 7.53 0.66 5.29
CA LEU A 25 7.40 1.24 3.95
C LEU A 25 7.06 2.73 4.04
N ARG A 26 7.38 3.37 5.16
CA ARG A 26 7.08 4.77 5.41
C ARG A 26 7.77 5.65 4.37
N GLY A 27 6.99 6.47 3.67
CA GLY A 27 7.49 7.34 2.59
C GLY A 27 8.00 6.59 1.36
N ALA A 28 7.71 5.30 1.21
CA ALA A 28 8.13 4.54 0.04
C ALA A 28 7.43 5.05 -1.24
N ASP A 29 8.17 5.05 -2.35
CA ASP A 29 7.58 5.22 -3.68
C ASP A 29 7.08 3.86 -4.17
N LEU A 30 5.77 3.67 -4.12
CA LEU A 30 5.05 2.48 -4.58
C LEU A 30 4.08 2.84 -5.72
N HIS A 31 4.31 3.96 -6.41
CA HIS A 31 3.43 4.43 -7.48
C HIS A 31 3.26 3.35 -8.56
N GLY A 32 2.01 2.96 -8.82
CA GLY A 32 1.70 1.93 -9.81
C GLY A 32 2.17 0.51 -9.47
N SER A 33 2.53 0.25 -8.20
CA SER A 33 2.92 -1.09 -7.75
C SER A 33 1.75 -2.07 -7.78
N ASP A 34 2.06 -3.33 -8.05
CA ASP A 34 1.13 -4.45 -7.99
C ASP A 34 1.25 -5.17 -6.64
N LEU A 35 0.44 -4.72 -5.68
CA LEU A 35 0.34 -5.23 -4.31
C LEU A 35 -0.89 -6.12 -4.09
N ARG A 36 -1.51 -6.59 -5.17
CA ARG A 36 -2.72 -7.42 -5.10
C ARG A 36 -2.43 -8.70 -4.30
N GLU A 37 -3.32 -9.03 -3.38
CA GLU A 37 -3.21 -10.18 -2.46
C GLU A 37 -2.00 -10.16 -1.51
N PHE A 38 -1.24 -9.05 -1.41
CA PHE A 38 -0.13 -8.97 -0.47
C PHE A 38 -0.63 -9.01 0.98
N ASN A 39 0.14 -9.65 1.86
CA ASN A 39 -0.03 -9.50 3.29
C ASN A 39 0.74 -8.28 3.80
N LEU A 40 0.01 -7.19 4.03
CA LEU A 40 0.46 -5.90 4.57
C LEU A 40 -0.02 -5.71 6.01
N PHE A 41 -0.35 -6.79 6.72
CA PHE A 41 -0.88 -6.72 8.08
C PHE A 41 0.06 -5.91 8.98
N GLY A 42 -0.44 -4.80 9.53
CA GLY A 42 0.33 -3.93 10.42
C GLY A 42 1.51 -3.20 9.76
N ALA A 43 1.63 -3.18 8.43
CA ALA A 43 2.70 -2.46 7.75
C ALA A 43 2.61 -0.94 7.99
N ASP A 44 3.76 -0.27 8.08
CA ASP A 44 3.85 1.20 8.12
C ASP A 44 3.99 1.72 6.69
N LEU A 45 2.90 2.23 6.13
CA LEU A 45 2.79 2.86 4.81
C LEU A 45 2.51 4.36 4.97
N ALA A 46 2.81 4.95 6.13
CA ALA A 46 2.57 6.36 6.36
C ALA A 46 3.40 7.20 5.38
N GLU A 47 2.79 8.23 4.81
CA GLU A 47 3.42 9.12 3.80
C GLU A 47 3.88 8.41 2.52
N ALA A 48 3.53 7.14 2.30
CA ALA A 48 3.89 6.40 1.09
C ALA A 48 3.13 6.93 -0.14
N ASP A 49 3.77 6.85 -1.31
CA ASP A 49 3.14 7.14 -2.59
C ASP A 49 2.61 5.84 -3.21
N LEU A 50 1.30 5.61 -3.13
CA LEU A 50 0.59 4.44 -3.65
C LEU A 50 -0.34 4.83 -4.81
N ARG A 51 -0.13 6.00 -5.43
CA ARG A 51 -1.00 6.46 -6.52
C ARG A 51 -0.99 5.43 -7.64
N ARG A 52 -2.19 5.11 -8.14
CA ARG A 52 -2.41 4.09 -9.18
C ARG A 52 -1.92 2.68 -8.84
N ALA A 53 -1.60 2.39 -7.58
CA ALA A 53 -1.22 1.05 -7.16
C ALA A 53 -2.43 0.10 -7.17
N SER A 54 -2.20 -1.18 -7.45
CA SER A 54 -3.22 -2.22 -7.34
C SER A 54 -3.08 -2.93 -6.00
N LEU A 55 -4.01 -2.69 -5.08
CA LEU A 55 -4.12 -3.34 -3.77
C LEU A 55 -5.32 -4.29 -3.67
N ASN A 56 -5.94 -4.65 -4.81
CA ASN A 56 -7.07 -5.58 -4.83
C ASN A 56 -6.80 -6.84 -3.98
N SER A 57 -7.77 -7.15 -3.10
CA SER A 57 -7.71 -8.29 -2.17
C SER A 57 -6.49 -8.33 -1.23
N ALA A 58 -5.76 -7.22 -1.03
CA ALA A 58 -4.65 -7.15 -0.09
C ALA A 58 -5.13 -7.30 1.36
N LYS A 59 -4.31 -7.93 2.21
CA LYS A 59 -4.56 -8.06 3.66
C LYS A 59 -3.84 -6.92 4.37
N ALA A 60 -4.51 -5.79 4.54
CA ALA A 60 -3.94 -4.56 5.09
C ALA A 60 -4.53 -4.22 6.47
N GLN A 61 -4.95 -5.22 7.23
CA GLN A 61 -5.53 -4.99 8.55
C GLN A 61 -4.47 -4.38 9.47
N ARG A 62 -4.86 -3.36 10.24
CA ARG A 62 -3.97 -2.61 11.15
C ARG A 62 -2.80 -1.89 10.47
N ALA A 63 -2.76 -1.81 9.15
CA ALA A 63 -1.73 -1.04 8.45
C ALA A 63 -1.92 0.48 8.71
N ASP A 64 -0.81 1.20 8.71
CA ASP A 64 -0.78 2.66 8.85
C ASP A 64 -0.63 3.30 7.46
N PHE A 65 -1.68 3.93 6.95
CA PHE A 65 -1.70 4.70 5.70
C PHE A 65 -1.80 6.20 5.96
N ARG A 66 -1.45 6.68 7.16
CA ARG A 66 -1.59 8.09 7.48
C ARG A 66 -0.82 8.96 6.50
N LYS A 67 -1.49 9.98 5.95
CA LYS A 67 -0.92 10.88 4.92
C LYS A 67 -0.42 10.18 3.65
N ALA A 68 -0.77 8.91 3.41
CA ALA A 68 -0.41 8.22 2.19
C ALA A 68 -1.16 8.79 0.99
N ARG A 69 -0.57 8.68 -0.19
CA ARG A 69 -1.19 9.11 -1.46
C ARG A 69 -1.73 7.89 -2.19
N LEU A 70 -3.04 7.68 -2.17
CA LEU A 70 -3.73 6.54 -2.78
C LEU A 70 -4.58 6.98 -3.99
N ASP A 71 -4.31 8.15 -4.58
CA ASP A 71 -5.09 8.67 -5.70
C ASP A 71 -5.11 7.66 -6.87
N GLY A 72 -6.31 7.27 -7.30
CA GLY A 72 -6.52 6.28 -8.35
C GLY A 72 -6.05 4.86 -8.02
N ALA A 73 -5.78 4.53 -6.75
CA ALA A 73 -5.43 3.17 -6.34
C ALA A 73 -6.67 2.24 -6.37
N ASP A 74 -6.47 0.98 -6.75
CA ASP A 74 -7.51 -0.05 -6.67
C ASP A 74 -7.41 -0.79 -5.33
N LEU A 75 -8.32 -0.50 -4.40
CA LEU A 75 -8.46 -1.13 -3.09
C LEU A 75 -9.63 -2.13 -3.06
N THR A 76 -10.17 -2.53 -4.21
CA THR A 76 -11.34 -3.42 -4.31
C THR A 76 -11.08 -4.74 -3.58
N GLY A 77 -11.92 -5.05 -2.59
CA GLY A 77 -11.80 -6.24 -1.75
C GLY A 77 -10.60 -6.25 -0.79
N ALA A 78 -9.85 -5.15 -0.65
CA ALA A 78 -8.77 -5.05 0.33
C ALA A 78 -9.33 -5.09 1.76
N ASP A 79 -8.72 -5.88 2.64
CA ASP A 79 -9.11 -5.95 4.04
C ASP A 79 -8.41 -4.85 4.85
N LEU A 80 -9.09 -3.71 4.96
CA LEU A 80 -8.61 -2.50 5.67
C LEU A 80 -9.10 -2.43 7.13
N ARG A 81 -9.58 -3.55 7.72
CA ARG A 81 -10.08 -3.54 9.10
C ARG A 81 -9.01 -3.02 10.07
N LYS A 82 -9.35 -1.98 10.83
CA LYS A 82 -8.45 -1.30 11.79
C LYS A 82 -7.23 -0.62 11.14
N ALA A 83 -7.20 -0.45 9.82
CA ALA A 83 -6.18 0.38 9.19
C ALA A 83 -6.39 1.86 9.56
N ASP A 84 -5.31 2.62 9.65
CA ASP A 84 -5.36 4.06 9.88
C ASP A 84 -5.19 4.80 8.55
N LEU A 85 -6.24 5.48 8.09
CA LEU A 85 -6.27 6.26 6.85
C LEU A 85 -6.33 7.76 7.13
N THR A 86 -5.97 8.21 8.35
CA THR A 86 -6.03 9.63 8.71
C THR A 86 -5.19 10.47 7.76
N ASP A 87 -5.78 11.51 7.19
CA ASP A 87 -5.16 12.40 6.19
C ASP A 87 -4.69 11.73 4.89
N ALA A 88 -5.11 10.49 4.60
CA ALA A 88 -4.78 9.83 3.33
C ALA A 88 -5.52 10.49 2.14
N GLN A 89 -4.84 10.62 1.00
CA GLN A 89 -5.42 11.13 -0.24
C GLN A 89 -6.02 9.96 -1.03
N LEU A 90 -7.33 9.97 -1.29
CA LEU A 90 -8.08 8.86 -1.89
C LEU A 90 -8.83 9.27 -3.16
N ASP A 91 -8.41 10.36 -3.81
CA ASP A 91 -9.14 10.89 -4.96
C ASP A 91 -9.16 9.86 -6.10
N GLY A 92 -10.36 9.41 -6.46
CA GLY A 92 -10.56 8.38 -7.49
C GLY A 92 -10.10 6.97 -7.10
N ALA A 93 -9.83 6.70 -5.82
CA ALA A 93 -9.54 5.34 -5.36
C ALA A 93 -10.79 4.45 -5.45
N GLU A 94 -10.61 3.20 -5.86
CA GLU A 94 -11.69 2.21 -5.96
C GLU A 94 -11.79 1.39 -4.67
N LEU A 95 -12.92 1.48 -3.94
CA LEU A 95 -13.10 0.90 -2.59
C LEU A 95 -14.24 -0.13 -2.52
N GLN A 96 -14.64 -0.74 -3.65
CA GLN A 96 -15.78 -1.66 -3.65
C GLN A 96 -15.51 -2.87 -2.74
N GLY A 97 -16.41 -3.10 -1.79
CA GLY A 97 -16.30 -4.09 -0.71
C GLY A 97 -16.91 -5.45 -1.06
#